data_AF-A0A943TS42-F1
#
_entry.id   AF-A0A943TS42-F1
#
_cell.length_a   1.000
_cell.length_b   1.000
_cell.length_c   1.000
_cell.angle_alpha   90.00
_cell.angle_beta   90.00
_cell.angle_gamma   90.00
#
_symmetry.space_group_name_H-M   'P 1'
#
loop_
_entity.id
_entity.type
_entity.pdbx_description
1 polymer ?
#
loop_
_entity_poly.entity_id
_entity_poly.type
_entity_poly.pdbx_seq_one_letter_code
_entity_poly.pdbx_strand_id
1 'polypeptide(L)'
;MNIIELELYLSPIEDEISEILLKDIIKKEILHTSMSKIMNSISRILSRIGATVAKKVLEGLDERIYEQEKETKRYRIKAKNKARNLVTSFGEISFNRRYYEDKKTRTYAALLDQILGIPAYARVETSCAAAMITNATKESYEQAAAHSTIAAVSGQTVSNCLKKMGHITGEELPYPERESSAKTIYIEADEDHISIANGQNREMKLAYVYEDKVEVSRNRRKTVGLRTFVGYEKAGRFWSRVAQYIYRTYDSDVKIYLIGDGGKWIKAGLDILDNCTYILDRFHLERYIRQIGKENIKVIKRIHHELREDDYETFKKEVEIQIRMHEERKEVIEKSCVYI
;
A
#
# COMPACT_ATOMS: atom_id res chain seq x y z
N MET A 1 10.31 31.59 2.04
CA MET A 1 9.23 32.19 1.24
C MET A 1 8.08 31.20 1.29
N ASN A 2 6.95 31.59 1.88
CA ASN A 2 5.78 30.73 2.02
C ASN A 2 5.02 30.68 0.67
N ILE A 3 4.38 29.56 0.36
CA ILE A 3 3.61 29.34 -0.89
C ILE A 3 2.57 30.45 -1.12
N ILE A 4 2.00 31.00 -0.04
CA ILE A 4 0.98 32.06 -0.06
C ILE A 4 1.49 33.38 -0.66
N GLU A 5 2.79 33.68 -0.59
CA GLU A 5 3.35 34.91 -1.18
C GLU A 5 3.56 34.81 -2.71
N LEU A 6 3.61 33.59 -3.26
CA LEU A 6 3.79 33.38 -4.70
C LEU A 6 2.49 33.57 -5.50
N GLU A 7 1.33 33.25 -4.91
CA GLU A 7 0.02 33.31 -5.61
C GLU A 7 -0.33 34.70 -6.14
N LEU A 8 0.01 35.77 -5.42
CA LEU A 8 -0.26 37.15 -5.85
C LEU A 8 0.57 37.58 -7.07
N TYR A 9 1.74 36.98 -7.29
CA TYR A 9 2.59 37.23 -8.47
C TYR A 9 2.23 36.33 -9.66
N LEU A 10 1.45 35.27 -9.43
CA LEU A 10 1.11 34.30 -10.48
C LEU A 10 0.07 34.85 -11.46
N SER A 11 -0.95 35.59 -11.01
CA SER A 11 -2.06 36.03 -11.88
C SER A 11 -1.64 36.80 -13.16
N PRO A 12 -0.76 37.83 -13.10
CA PRO A 12 -0.32 38.53 -14.33
C PRO A 12 0.52 37.65 -15.26
N ILE A 13 1.32 36.74 -14.68
CA ILE A 13 2.17 35.81 -15.43
C ILE A 13 1.31 34.73 -16.09
N GLU A 14 0.26 34.26 -15.40
CA GLU A 14 -0.71 33.30 -15.91
C GLU A 14 -1.44 33.85 -17.14
N ASP A 15 -1.87 35.12 -17.09
CA ASP A 15 -2.53 35.77 -18.22
C ASP A 15 -1.59 35.89 -19.44
N GLU A 16 -0.35 36.33 -19.23
CA GLU A 16 0.64 36.48 -20.30
C GLU A 16 1.02 35.13 -20.92
N ILE A 17 1.25 34.10 -20.09
CA ILE A 17 1.52 32.73 -20.57
C ILE A 17 0.30 32.18 -21.33
N SER A 18 -0.91 32.40 -20.81
CA SER A 18 -2.15 31.92 -21.44
C SER A 18 -2.35 32.53 -22.82
N GLU A 19 -2.13 33.84 -22.98
CA GLU A 19 -2.21 34.51 -24.28
C GLU A 19 -1.20 33.96 -25.29
N ILE A 20 0.04 33.73 -24.85
CA ILE A 20 1.09 33.16 -25.71
C ILE A 20 0.69 31.75 -26.16
N LEU A 21 0.20 30.92 -25.23
CA LEU A 21 -0.22 29.55 -25.51
C LEU A 21 -1.46 29.47 -26.40
N LEU A 22 -2.46 30.32 -26.18
CA LEU A 22 -3.67 30.42 -27.02
C LEU A 22 -3.33 30.71 -28.48
N LYS A 23 -2.44 31.69 -28.71
CA LYS A 23 -1.99 32.06 -30.07
C LYS A 23 -1.32 30.89 -30.79
N ASP A 24 -0.56 30.06 -30.07
CA ASP A 24 0.16 28.93 -30.65
C ASP A 24 -0.70 27.67 -30.84
N ILE A 25 -1.63 27.39 -29.92
CA ILE A 25 -2.53 26.23 -29.99
C ILE A 25 -3.58 26.43 -31.09
N ILE A 26 -4.24 27.60 -31.13
CA ILE A 26 -5.29 27.91 -32.11
C ILE A 26 -4.72 27.97 -33.53
N LYS A 27 -3.45 28.39 -33.70
CA LYS A 27 -2.78 28.38 -35.01
C LYS A 27 -2.47 26.98 -35.55
N LYS A 28 -2.41 25.96 -34.69
CA LYS A 28 -1.94 24.61 -35.04
C LYS A 28 -3.03 23.53 -34.99
N GLU A 29 -4.10 23.71 -34.22
CA GLU A 29 -5.20 22.75 -34.15
C GLU A 29 -6.32 23.05 -35.15
N ILE A 30 -6.65 22.05 -35.95
CA ILE A 30 -7.79 22.06 -36.89
C ILE A 30 -9.08 21.80 -36.10
N LEU A 31 -10.19 22.38 -36.56
CA LEU A 31 -11.58 22.32 -36.04
C LEU A 31 -12.20 20.92 -35.80
N HIS A 32 -11.42 19.82 -35.86
CA HIS A 32 -11.88 18.44 -35.70
C HIS A 32 -11.18 17.65 -34.58
N THR A 33 -10.67 18.36 -33.55
CA THR A 33 -9.96 17.74 -32.43
C THR A 33 -10.92 17.50 -31.25
N SER A 34 -10.89 16.30 -30.65
CA SER A 34 -11.73 15.98 -29.48
C SER A 34 -11.19 16.68 -28.22
N MET A 35 -12.08 16.99 -27.27
CA MET A 35 -11.72 17.59 -25.98
C MET A 35 -10.55 16.86 -25.28
N SER A 36 -10.53 15.53 -25.34
CA SER A 36 -9.45 14.72 -24.77
C SER A 36 -8.09 15.00 -25.43
N LYS A 37 -8.05 15.15 -26.76
CA LYS A 37 -6.81 15.47 -27.48
C LYS A 37 -6.30 16.86 -27.11
N ILE A 38 -7.18 17.86 -27.02
CA ILE A 38 -6.84 19.22 -26.60
C ILE A 38 -6.23 19.21 -25.20
N MET A 39 -6.89 18.56 -24.24
CA MET A 39 -6.42 18.49 -22.85
C MET A 39 -5.07 17.77 -22.73
N ASN A 40 -4.86 16.69 -23.49
CA ASN A 40 -3.57 16.00 -23.52
C ASN A 40 -2.46 16.88 -24.13
N SER A 41 -2.76 17.64 -25.18
CA SER A 41 -1.81 18.60 -25.79
C SER A 41 -1.42 19.69 -24.79
N ILE A 42 -2.39 20.29 -24.11
CA ILE A 42 -2.15 21.32 -23.09
C ILE A 42 -1.29 20.76 -21.95
N SER A 43 -1.64 19.59 -21.41
CA SER A 43 -0.86 18.95 -20.35
C SER A 43 0.61 18.71 -20.73
N ARG A 44 0.86 18.26 -21.97
CA ARG A 44 2.22 18.08 -22.50
C ARG A 44 2.96 19.41 -22.64
N ILE A 45 2.30 20.46 -23.09
CA ILE A 45 2.90 21.79 -23.23
C ILE A 45 3.28 22.35 -21.86
N LEU A 46 2.36 22.33 -20.90
CA LEU A 46 2.59 22.81 -19.53
C LEU A 46 3.73 22.03 -18.87
N SER A 47 3.77 20.72 -19.05
CA SER A 47 4.87 19.88 -18.54
C SER A 47 6.22 20.29 -19.13
N ARG A 48 6.29 20.58 -20.45
CA ARG A 48 7.53 21.07 -21.09
C ARG A 48 7.97 22.45 -20.59
N ILE A 49 7.02 23.34 -20.34
CA ILE A 49 7.31 24.66 -19.74
C ILE A 49 7.85 24.44 -18.33
N GLY A 50 7.18 23.63 -17.51
CA GLY A 50 7.61 23.27 -16.16
C GLY A 50 9.03 22.70 -16.13
N ALA A 51 9.35 21.77 -17.04
CA ALA A 51 10.69 21.21 -17.19
C ALA A 51 11.75 22.28 -17.55
N THR A 52 11.39 23.23 -18.42
CA THR A 52 12.28 24.33 -18.84
C THR A 52 12.54 25.31 -17.71
N VAL A 53 11.48 25.68 -16.97
CA VAL A 53 11.58 26.55 -15.79
C VAL A 53 12.39 25.86 -14.70
N ALA A 54 12.12 24.59 -14.39
CA ALA A 54 12.87 23.81 -13.41
C ALA A 54 14.36 23.77 -13.75
N LYS A 55 14.72 23.52 -15.01
CA LYS A 55 16.12 23.60 -15.46
C LYS A 55 16.75 24.96 -15.14
N LYS A 56 16.12 26.06 -15.56
CA LYS A 56 16.65 27.41 -15.34
C LYS A 56 16.80 27.75 -13.86
N VAL A 57 15.83 27.35 -13.04
CA VAL A 57 15.88 27.53 -11.58
C VAL A 57 17.06 26.75 -10.99
N LEU A 58 17.24 25.48 -11.36
CA LEU A 58 18.34 24.65 -10.85
C LEU A 58 19.72 25.19 -11.25
N GLU A 59 19.88 25.61 -12.51
CA GLU A 59 21.14 26.22 -12.98
C GLU A 59 21.41 27.58 -12.32
N GLY A 60 20.35 28.38 -12.09
CA GLY A 60 20.46 29.65 -11.35
C GLY A 60 20.80 29.46 -9.87
N LEU A 61 20.26 28.40 -9.23
CA LEU A 61 20.63 28.03 -7.86
C LEU A 61 22.08 27.58 -7.76
N ASP A 62 22.59 26.80 -8.72
CA ASP A 62 24.01 26.44 -8.77
C ASP A 62 24.91 27.69 -8.86
N GLU A 63 24.54 28.67 -9.68
CA GLU A 63 25.26 29.94 -9.77
C GLU A 63 25.27 30.69 -8.44
N ARG A 64 24.11 30.78 -7.78
CA ARG A 64 24.00 31.44 -6.48
C ARG A 64 24.84 30.74 -5.41
N ILE A 65 24.86 29.40 -5.38
CA ILE A 65 25.71 28.62 -4.47
C ILE A 65 27.19 28.92 -4.74
N TYR A 66 27.59 28.96 -6.01
CA TYR A 66 28.97 29.31 -6.37
C TYR A 66 29.36 30.71 -5.88
N GLU A 67 28.50 31.70 -6.11
CA GLU A 67 28.75 33.08 -5.69
C GLU A 67 28.88 33.23 -4.17
N GLN A 68 28.16 32.43 -3.39
CA GLN A 68 28.30 32.38 -1.93
C GLN A 68 29.57 31.67 -1.47
N GLU A 69 29.97 30.59 -2.15
CA GLU A 69 31.08 29.74 -1.73
C GLU A 69 32.45 30.16 -2.29
N LYS A 70 32.49 31.01 -3.33
CA LYS A 70 33.77 31.40 -3.96
C LYS A 70 34.70 32.14 -2.99
N GLU A 71 34.16 33.01 -2.15
CA GLU A 71 34.94 33.83 -1.21
C GLU A 71 35.49 33.01 -0.05
N THR A 72 34.83 31.90 0.31
CA THR A 72 35.30 31.00 1.37
C THR A 72 36.60 30.28 0.97
N LYS A 73 36.87 30.20 -0.35
CA LYS A 73 37.99 29.47 -0.95
C LYS A 73 38.08 28.00 -0.51
N ARG A 74 37.04 27.45 0.13
CA ARG A 74 37.00 26.08 0.65
C ARG A 74 36.96 25.05 -0.47
N TYR A 75 36.18 25.34 -1.51
CA TYR A 75 35.94 24.40 -2.60
C TYR A 75 36.80 24.73 -3.83
N ARG A 76 37.28 23.68 -4.50
CA ARG A 76 37.93 23.77 -5.82
C ARG A 76 37.01 23.19 -6.87
N ILE A 77 36.67 23.97 -7.89
CA ILE A 77 35.87 23.47 -9.02
C ILE A 77 36.69 22.45 -9.82
N LYS A 78 36.12 21.26 -10.01
CA LYS A 78 36.65 20.18 -10.84
C LYS A 78 35.93 20.08 -12.17
N ALA A 79 34.66 20.45 -12.23
CA ALA A 79 33.89 20.57 -13.46
C ALA A 79 32.85 21.68 -13.32
N LYS A 80 32.64 22.48 -14.38
CA LYS A 80 31.65 23.56 -14.39
C LYS A 80 30.27 23.12 -14.90
N ASN A 81 30.25 22.25 -15.92
CA ASN A 81 29.03 21.85 -16.62
C ASN A 81 28.81 20.33 -16.51
N LYS A 82 28.71 19.82 -15.29
CA LYS A 82 28.41 18.39 -15.08
C LYS A 82 26.91 18.18 -15.25
N ALA A 83 26.52 17.56 -16.35
CA ALA A 83 25.11 17.28 -16.63
C ALA A 83 24.49 16.35 -15.58
N ARG A 84 23.23 16.61 -15.24
CA ARG A 84 22.39 15.79 -14.37
C ARG A 84 21.01 15.65 -15.00
N ASN A 85 20.59 14.41 -15.19
CA ASN A 85 19.28 14.06 -15.73
C ASN A 85 18.42 13.44 -14.64
N LEU A 86 17.18 13.91 -14.50
CA LEU A 86 16.19 13.38 -13.57
C LEU A 86 14.83 13.28 -14.26
N VAL A 87 14.11 12.19 -13.99
CA VAL A 87 12.69 12.09 -14.27
C VAL A 87 11.92 12.76 -13.14
N THR A 88 11.01 13.67 -13.50
CA THR A 88 10.16 14.44 -12.58
C THR A 88 8.69 14.32 -12.99
N SER A 89 7.78 14.92 -12.22
CA SER A 89 6.36 15.04 -12.62
C SER A 89 6.17 15.76 -13.96
N PHE A 90 7.05 16.71 -14.31
CA PHE A 90 7.04 17.45 -15.58
C PHE A 90 7.69 16.68 -16.74
N GLY A 91 8.19 15.47 -16.51
CA GLY A 91 8.98 14.71 -17.47
C GLY A 91 10.48 14.72 -17.15
N GLU A 92 11.30 14.38 -18.14
CA GLU A 92 12.75 14.37 -18.01
C GLU A 92 13.31 15.80 -18.04
N ILE A 93 14.12 16.13 -17.02
CA ILE A 93 14.86 17.38 -16.95
C ILE A 93 16.36 17.10 -17.01
N SER A 94 17.07 17.95 -17.76
CA SER A 94 18.53 17.92 -17.90
C SER A 94 19.09 19.29 -17.56
N PHE A 95 19.90 19.37 -16.51
CA PHE A 95 20.51 20.62 -16.06
C PHE A 95 22.02 20.44 -15.81
N ASN A 96 22.76 21.53 -15.94
CA ASN A 96 24.17 21.57 -15.62
C ASN A 96 24.39 22.07 -14.20
N ARG A 97 25.47 21.58 -13.58
CA ARG A 97 25.88 21.99 -12.24
C ARG A 97 27.38 21.87 -12.06
N ARG A 98 27.92 22.59 -11.08
CA ARG A 98 29.32 22.51 -10.72
C ARG A 98 29.61 21.28 -9.86
N TYR A 99 30.80 20.71 -10.05
CA TYR A 99 31.35 19.62 -9.24
C TYR A 99 32.63 20.09 -8.57
N TYR A 100 32.72 19.87 -7.27
CA TYR A 100 33.72 20.46 -6.38
C TYR A 100 34.56 19.37 -5.70
N GLU A 101 35.81 19.71 -5.40
CA GLU A 101 36.61 19.08 -4.35
C GLU A 101 36.58 20.00 -3.12
N ASP A 102 36.19 19.47 -1.96
CA ASP A 102 36.36 20.16 -0.68
C ASP A 102 37.84 20.08 -0.26
N LYS A 103 38.52 21.22 -0.19
CA LYS A 103 39.96 21.26 0.14
C LYS A 103 40.25 20.82 1.58
N LYS A 104 39.28 20.91 2.49
CA LYS A 104 39.44 20.49 3.89
C LYS A 104 39.35 18.97 4.05
N THR A 105 38.31 18.37 3.47
CA THR A 105 38.03 16.93 3.63
C THR A 105 38.59 16.07 2.50
N ARG A 106 39.04 16.68 1.40
CA ARG A 106 39.46 16.00 0.16
C ARG A 106 38.37 15.14 -0.49
N THR A 107 37.12 15.41 -0.15
CA THR A 107 35.96 14.72 -0.72
C THR A 107 35.42 15.49 -1.94
N TYR A 108 34.64 14.80 -2.77
CA TYR A 108 34.06 15.37 -3.98
C TYR A 108 32.55 15.43 -3.89
N ALA A 109 31.98 16.58 -4.21
CA ALA A 109 30.55 16.82 -4.09
C ALA A 109 30.07 17.79 -5.16
N ALA A 110 28.78 17.71 -5.47
CA ALA A 110 28.08 18.80 -6.12
C ALA A 110 27.12 19.39 -5.08
N LEU A 111 27.40 20.62 -4.69
CA LEU A 111 26.73 21.29 -3.58
C LEU A 111 25.23 21.45 -3.83
N LEU A 112 24.83 21.71 -5.08
CA LEU A 112 23.42 21.76 -5.47
C LEU A 112 22.66 20.48 -5.09
N ASP A 113 23.19 19.29 -5.40
CA ASP A 113 22.51 18.03 -5.06
C ASP A 113 22.45 17.83 -3.54
N GLN A 114 23.50 18.20 -2.80
CA GLN A 114 23.51 18.06 -1.34
C GLN A 114 22.47 18.96 -0.69
N ILE A 115 22.38 20.23 -1.11
CA ILE A 115 21.42 21.20 -0.60
C ILE A 115 19.98 20.76 -0.91
N LEU A 116 19.75 20.24 -2.12
CA LEU A 116 18.44 19.74 -2.54
C LEU A 116 18.13 18.32 -2.06
N GLY A 117 19.05 17.65 -1.36
CA GLY A 117 18.86 16.27 -0.90
C GLY A 117 18.75 15.23 -2.03
N ILE A 118 19.31 15.52 -3.22
CA ILE A 118 19.26 14.61 -4.37
C ILE A 118 20.31 13.49 -4.18
N PRO A 119 19.91 12.21 -4.04
CA PRO A 119 20.84 11.13 -3.79
C PRO A 119 21.78 10.86 -4.98
N ALA A 120 22.99 10.38 -4.68
CA ALA A 120 23.91 9.91 -5.69
C ALA A 120 23.25 8.85 -6.59
N TYR A 121 23.49 8.92 -7.90
CA TYR A 121 22.91 8.00 -8.90
C TYR A 121 21.38 7.97 -8.99
N ALA A 122 20.65 8.83 -8.26
CA ALA A 122 19.22 9.01 -8.46
C ALA A 122 18.93 9.37 -9.92
N ARG A 123 17.92 8.70 -10.50
CA ARG A 123 17.40 8.93 -11.87
C ARG A 123 15.97 9.47 -11.87
N VAL A 124 15.25 9.27 -10.77
CA VAL A 124 13.88 9.75 -10.56
C VAL A 124 13.92 10.66 -9.34
N GLU A 125 13.32 11.84 -9.46
CA GLU A 125 13.15 12.78 -8.37
C GLU A 125 12.19 12.21 -7.31
N THR A 126 12.41 12.57 -6.05
CA THR A 126 11.76 11.97 -4.89
C THR A 126 10.24 12.01 -4.94
N SER A 127 9.66 13.15 -5.29
CA SER A 127 8.20 13.34 -5.37
C SER A 127 7.61 12.52 -6.51
N CYS A 128 8.28 12.47 -7.66
CA CYS A 128 7.89 11.61 -8.78
C CYS A 128 7.98 10.12 -8.41
N ALA A 129 9.02 9.70 -7.71
CA ALA A 129 9.14 8.33 -7.21
C ALA A 129 8.03 8.00 -6.21
N ALA A 130 7.67 8.93 -5.31
CA ALA A 130 6.57 8.75 -4.38
C ALA A 130 5.21 8.60 -5.08
N ALA A 131 4.96 9.41 -6.14
CA ALA A 131 3.76 9.27 -6.96
C ALA A 131 3.71 7.90 -7.66
N MET A 132 4.81 7.45 -8.25
CA MET A 132 4.90 6.12 -8.89
C MET A 132 4.57 4.99 -7.91
N ILE A 133 5.12 5.05 -6.69
CA ILE A 133 4.89 4.02 -5.68
C ILE A 133 3.43 4.07 -5.18
N THR A 134 2.90 5.27 -4.96
CA THR A 134 1.51 5.46 -4.53
C THR A 134 0.53 4.89 -5.57
N ASN A 135 0.73 5.20 -6.85
CA ASN A 135 -0.13 4.69 -7.92
C ASN A 135 0.00 3.17 -8.08
N ALA A 136 1.21 2.61 -7.89
CA ALA A 136 1.45 1.17 -7.93
C ALA A 136 0.73 0.38 -6.83
N THR A 137 0.15 1.03 -5.83
CA THR A 137 -0.74 0.36 -4.84
C THR A 137 -2.12 -0.01 -5.41
N LYS A 138 -2.50 0.59 -6.54
CA LYS A 138 -3.84 0.47 -7.15
C LYS A 138 -3.81 -0.02 -8.59
N GLU A 139 -2.66 0.08 -9.25
CA GLU A 139 -2.52 -0.04 -10.70
C GLU A 139 -1.27 -0.84 -11.06
N SER A 140 -1.16 -1.28 -12.33
CA SER A 140 0.07 -1.91 -12.81
C SER A 140 1.26 -0.93 -12.78
N TYR A 141 2.49 -1.45 -12.78
CA TYR A 141 3.68 -0.59 -12.79
C TYR A 141 3.76 0.30 -14.04
N GLU A 142 3.28 -0.18 -15.19
CA GLU A 142 3.22 0.59 -16.44
C GLU A 142 2.22 1.75 -16.32
N GLN A 143 1.03 1.50 -15.75
CA GLN A 143 0.02 2.54 -15.53
C GLN A 143 0.50 3.55 -14.48
N ALA A 144 1.06 3.07 -13.37
CA ALA A 144 1.62 3.90 -12.32
C ALA A 144 2.72 4.84 -12.86
N ALA A 145 3.59 4.35 -13.74
CA ALA A 145 4.58 5.19 -14.43
C ALA A 145 3.91 6.26 -15.31
N ALA A 146 2.98 5.86 -16.17
CA ALA A 146 2.29 6.76 -17.12
C ALA A 146 1.47 7.85 -16.42
N HIS A 147 0.88 7.56 -15.27
CA HIS A 147 0.10 8.52 -14.48
C HIS A 147 0.96 9.41 -13.57
N SER A 148 2.26 9.11 -13.40
CA SER A 148 3.15 9.88 -12.52
C SER A 148 4.03 10.89 -13.26
N THR A 149 4.24 10.71 -14.57
CA THR A 149 5.10 11.58 -15.37
C THR A 149 4.80 11.42 -16.85
N ILE A 150 5.01 12.48 -17.63
CA ILE A 150 4.95 12.42 -19.09
C ILE A 150 6.18 11.76 -19.73
N ALA A 151 7.24 11.51 -18.94
CA ALA A 151 8.43 10.82 -19.42
C ALA A 151 8.13 9.33 -19.65
N ALA A 152 8.76 8.74 -20.66
CA ALA A 152 8.69 7.30 -20.89
C ALA A 152 9.48 6.58 -19.79
N VAL A 153 8.75 5.95 -18.86
CA VAL A 153 9.33 5.22 -17.73
C VAL A 153 8.85 3.77 -17.75
N SER A 154 9.79 2.83 -17.67
CA SER A 154 9.46 1.40 -17.61
C SER A 154 8.87 1.00 -16.25
N GLY A 155 8.02 -0.04 -16.24
CA GLY A 155 7.55 -0.64 -14.99
C GLY A 155 8.70 -1.15 -14.10
N GLN A 156 9.83 -1.53 -14.68
CA GLN A 156 11.04 -1.89 -13.94
C GLN A 156 11.60 -0.72 -13.13
N THR A 157 11.48 0.52 -13.61
CA THR A 157 11.88 1.71 -12.86
C THR A 157 10.99 1.89 -11.63
N VAL A 158 9.67 1.71 -11.77
CA VAL A 158 8.72 1.76 -10.64
C VAL A 158 9.06 0.68 -9.61
N SER A 159 9.31 -0.56 -10.07
CA SER A 159 9.77 -1.65 -9.21
C SER A 159 11.07 -1.31 -8.47
N ASN A 160 12.02 -0.65 -9.13
CA ASN A 160 13.27 -0.22 -8.50
C ASN A 160 13.05 0.90 -7.48
N CYS A 161 12.15 1.84 -7.74
CA CYS A 161 11.75 2.87 -6.77
C CYS A 161 11.16 2.22 -5.50
N LEU A 162 10.24 1.27 -5.68
CA LEU A 162 9.64 0.51 -4.58
C LEU A 162 10.70 -0.26 -3.78
N LYS A 163 11.59 -1.01 -4.45
CA LYS A 163 12.67 -1.76 -3.79
C LYS A 163 13.65 -0.88 -3.03
N LYS A 164 13.93 0.33 -3.52
CA LYS A 164 14.82 1.30 -2.85
C LYS A 164 14.21 1.90 -1.59
N MET A 165 12.89 2.04 -1.53
CA MET A 165 12.20 2.39 -0.29
C MET A 165 12.47 1.34 0.81
N GLY A 166 12.76 0.10 0.40
CA GLY A 166 12.98 -1.01 1.30
C GLY A 166 11.67 -1.65 1.74
N HIS A 167 11.76 -2.54 2.72
CA HIS A 167 10.57 -3.06 3.38
C HIS A 167 10.10 -2.04 4.40
N ILE A 168 8.94 -1.41 4.17
CA ILE A 168 8.14 -0.89 5.28
C ILE A 168 7.70 -2.13 6.05
N THR A 169 8.50 -2.58 7.02
CA THR A 169 8.05 -3.60 7.95
C THR A 169 6.89 -3.01 8.72
N GLY A 170 5.73 -3.67 8.77
CA GLY A 170 4.57 -3.19 9.55
C GLY A 170 4.82 -3.00 11.05
N GLU A 171 6.05 -3.27 11.51
CA GLU A 171 6.62 -2.84 12.79
C GLU A 171 6.79 -1.30 12.91
N GLU A 172 6.71 -0.56 11.80
CA GLU A 172 6.84 0.91 11.77
C GLU A 172 5.52 1.67 11.96
N LEU A 173 4.36 1.01 11.88
CA LEU A 173 3.13 1.66 12.28
C LEU A 173 3.18 1.82 13.80
N PRO A 174 3.22 3.05 14.35
CA PRO A 174 3.38 3.26 15.78
C PRO A 174 2.37 2.40 16.51
N TYR A 175 2.88 1.67 17.52
CA TYR A 175 1.99 1.06 18.50
C TYR A 175 1.27 2.21 19.18
N PRO A 176 -0.06 2.18 19.29
CA PRO A 176 -0.72 3.12 20.16
C PRO A 176 -0.09 2.97 21.56
N GLU A 177 -0.02 4.05 22.33
CA GLU A 177 0.15 3.89 23.77
C GLU A 177 -1.03 3.05 24.29
N ARG A 178 -0.96 2.54 25.52
CA ARG A 178 -2.03 1.70 26.06
C ARG A 178 -3.30 2.56 26.21
N GLU A 179 -4.11 2.59 25.15
CA GLU A 179 -5.18 3.55 24.94
C GLU A 179 -6.57 2.92 25.17
N SER A 180 -6.66 1.59 25.19
CA SER A 180 -7.94 0.88 25.23
C SER A 180 -8.20 0.19 26.56
N SER A 181 -9.44 0.34 27.06
CA SER A 181 -9.99 -0.39 28.20
C SER A 181 -10.86 -1.57 27.77
N ALA A 182 -10.80 -1.97 26.50
CA ALA A 182 -11.57 -3.09 25.97
C ALA A 182 -11.24 -4.38 26.73
N LYS A 183 -12.28 -5.01 27.28
CA LYS A 183 -12.18 -6.30 27.98
C LYS A 183 -12.28 -7.49 27.03
N THR A 184 -12.70 -7.26 25.80
CA THR A 184 -12.82 -8.29 24.77
C THR A 184 -12.34 -7.72 23.44
N ILE A 185 -11.59 -8.52 22.70
CA ILE A 185 -11.21 -8.23 21.32
C ILE A 185 -11.50 -9.44 20.44
N TYR A 186 -11.66 -9.15 19.16
CA TYR A 186 -11.94 -10.12 18.12
C TYR A 186 -10.83 -10.10 17.09
N ILE A 187 -10.44 -11.28 16.62
CA ILE A 187 -9.49 -11.46 15.53
C ILE A 187 -10.21 -12.24 14.45
N GLU A 188 -10.45 -11.64 13.28
CA GLU A 188 -10.91 -12.37 12.09
C GLU A 188 -9.71 -12.71 11.23
N ALA A 189 -9.45 -14.00 11.02
CA ALA A 189 -8.32 -14.52 10.27
C ALA A 189 -8.79 -15.28 9.02
N ASP A 190 -8.11 -15.03 7.90
CA ASP A 190 -8.39 -15.64 6.59
C ASP A 190 -7.10 -15.67 5.75
N GLU A 191 -7.12 -16.37 4.63
CA GLU A 191 -6.01 -16.39 3.68
C GLU A 191 -6.39 -15.95 2.27
N ASP A 192 -5.41 -15.40 1.56
CA ASP A 192 -5.48 -15.19 0.12
C ASP A 192 -4.33 -15.91 -0.58
N HIS A 193 -4.54 -16.31 -1.82
CA HIS A 193 -3.55 -17.04 -2.62
C HIS A 193 -3.08 -16.17 -3.78
N ILE A 194 -1.85 -15.67 -3.66
CA ILE A 194 -1.26 -14.80 -4.69
C ILE A 194 -0.27 -15.60 -5.53
N SER A 195 -0.49 -15.60 -6.84
CA SER A 195 0.46 -16.11 -7.83
C SER A 195 1.63 -15.14 -7.96
N ILE A 196 2.85 -15.61 -7.69
CA ILE A 196 4.06 -14.81 -7.86
C ILE A 196 4.70 -15.12 -9.23
N ALA A 197 5.36 -14.12 -9.82
CA ALA A 197 5.93 -14.19 -11.18
C ALA A 197 6.89 -15.39 -11.44
N ASN A 198 7.38 -16.07 -10.40
CA ASN A 198 8.19 -17.28 -10.52
C ASN A 198 7.36 -18.58 -10.58
N GLY A 199 6.03 -18.49 -10.72
CA GLY A 199 5.11 -19.63 -10.78
C GLY A 199 4.80 -20.26 -9.43
N GLN A 200 5.28 -19.69 -8.32
CA GLN A 200 4.94 -20.13 -6.98
C GLN A 200 3.71 -19.39 -6.47
N ASN A 201 2.73 -20.14 -5.99
CA ASN A 201 1.63 -19.57 -5.21
C ASN A 201 2.11 -19.32 -3.78
N ARG A 202 1.80 -18.15 -3.23
CA ARG A 202 2.01 -17.87 -1.81
C ARG A 202 0.67 -17.67 -1.13
N GLU A 203 0.53 -18.37 -0.01
CA GLU A 203 -0.52 -18.15 0.98
C GLU A 203 -0.18 -16.89 1.78
N MET A 204 -1.00 -15.85 1.58
CA MET A 204 -1.00 -14.62 2.34
C MET A 204 -1.93 -14.76 3.53
N LYS A 205 -1.41 -14.56 4.73
CA LYS A 205 -2.15 -14.55 5.98
C LYS A 205 -2.71 -13.17 6.22
N LEU A 206 -4.01 -13.11 6.52
CA LEU A 206 -4.74 -11.90 6.85
C LEU A 206 -5.31 -12.04 8.25
N ALA A 207 -5.13 -11.03 9.09
CA ALA A 207 -5.78 -10.96 10.39
C ALA A 207 -6.26 -9.54 10.70
N TYR A 208 -7.52 -9.42 11.11
CA TYR A 208 -8.17 -8.18 11.50
C TYR A 208 -8.43 -8.22 13.00
N VAL A 209 -7.68 -7.44 13.78
CA VAL A 209 -7.90 -7.28 15.22
C VAL A 209 -8.79 -6.07 15.44
N TYR A 210 -9.89 -6.23 16.17
CA TYR A 210 -10.84 -5.14 16.45
C TYR A 210 -11.54 -5.33 17.79
N GLU A 211 -12.08 -4.25 18.34
CA GLU A 211 -12.75 -4.23 19.65
C GLU A 211 -14.24 -4.53 19.54
N ASP A 212 -14.91 -3.94 18.55
CA ASP A 212 -16.35 -4.10 18.35
C ASP A 212 -16.77 -3.76 16.89
N LYS A 213 -18.02 -4.09 16.53
CA LYS A 213 -18.67 -3.73 15.26
C LYS A 213 -19.92 -2.88 15.54
N VAL A 214 -19.81 -1.57 15.37
CA VAL A 214 -20.90 -0.61 15.59
C VAL A 214 -21.71 -0.35 14.32
N GLU A 215 -23.02 -0.19 14.45
CA GLU A 215 -23.90 0.17 13.33
C GLU A 215 -23.68 1.63 12.91
N VAL A 216 -23.50 1.85 11.61
CA VAL A 216 -23.31 3.18 11.00
C VAL A 216 -24.55 3.59 10.22
N SER A 217 -25.23 2.62 9.61
CA SER A 217 -26.51 2.78 8.93
C SER A 217 -27.18 1.43 8.78
N ARG A 218 -28.43 1.41 8.28
CA ARG A 218 -29.14 0.17 7.95
C ARG A 218 -28.24 -0.76 7.14
N ASN A 219 -28.03 -1.98 7.63
CA ASN A 219 -27.19 -3.02 7.03
C ASN A 219 -25.68 -2.68 6.88
N ARG A 220 -25.18 -1.65 7.57
CA ARG A 220 -23.76 -1.28 7.53
C ARG A 220 -23.20 -1.13 8.92
N ARG A 221 -22.16 -1.91 9.22
CA ARG A 221 -21.37 -1.81 10.44
C ARG A 221 -19.95 -1.35 10.11
N LYS A 222 -19.28 -0.70 11.06
CA LYS A 222 -17.82 -0.48 11.03
C LYS A 222 -17.18 -1.13 12.23
N THR A 223 -15.94 -1.56 12.07
CA THR A 223 -15.09 -1.99 13.18
C THR A 223 -14.58 -0.80 13.97
N VAL A 224 -14.44 -0.98 15.28
CA VAL A 224 -13.81 -0.04 16.22
C VAL A 224 -12.46 -0.62 16.65
N GLY A 225 -11.44 0.24 16.80
CA GLY A 225 -10.09 -0.20 17.19
C GLY A 225 -9.41 -1.12 16.17
N LEU A 226 -9.74 -1.00 14.87
CA LEU A 226 -9.26 -1.91 13.84
C LEU A 226 -7.74 -1.80 13.61
N ARG A 227 -7.06 -2.93 13.70
CA ARG A 227 -5.68 -3.12 13.23
C ARG A 227 -5.61 -4.32 12.30
N THR A 228 -5.02 -4.12 11.13
CA THR A 228 -4.88 -5.16 10.10
C THR A 228 -3.45 -5.67 10.02
N PHE A 229 -3.30 -6.99 9.89
CA PHE A 229 -2.04 -7.68 9.69
C PHE A 229 -2.10 -8.46 8.38
N VAL A 230 -1.07 -8.29 7.55
CA VAL A 230 -0.87 -9.01 6.30
C VAL A 230 0.55 -9.55 6.29
N GLY A 231 0.75 -10.78 5.81
CA GLY A 231 2.07 -11.39 5.75
C GLY A 231 2.10 -12.74 5.05
N TYR A 232 3.27 -13.15 4.55
CA TYR A 232 3.51 -14.48 3.98
C TYR A 232 4.54 -15.28 4.78
N GLU A 233 4.93 -14.78 5.96
CA GLU A 233 5.81 -15.46 6.88
C GLU A 233 5.18 -16.74 7.46
N LYS A 234 6.01 -17.54 8.15
CA LYS A 234 5.54 -18.72 8.89
C LYS A 234 4.54 -18.30 9.98
N ALA A 235 3.54 -19.15 10.23
CA ALA A 235 2.45 -18.91 11.18
C ALA A 235 2.94 -18.38 12.54
N GLY A 236 3.96 -19.00 13.15
CA GLY A 236 4.49 -18.56 14.44
C GLY A 236 5.02 -17.12 14.44
N ARG A 237 5.71 -16.70 13.36
CA ARG A 237 6.20 -15.31 13.23
C ARG A 237 5.04 -14.33 13.01
N PHE A 238 4.05 -14.72 12.21
CA PHE A 238 2.85 -13.92 11.98
C PHE A 238 2.11 -13.67 13.30
N TRP A 239 1.81 -14.73 14.05
CA TRP A 239 1.10 -14.63 15.33
C TRP A 239 1.91 -13.94 16.42
N SER A 240 3.25 -14.09 16.44
CA SER A 240 4.10 -13.33 17.36
C SER A 240 3.96 -11.82 17.16
N ARG A 241 3.84 -11.37 15.90
CA ARG A 241 3.64 -9.95 15.55
C ARG A 241 2.25 -9.47 15.96
N VAL A 242 1.21 -10.30 15.80
CA VAL A 242 -0.15 -9.99 16.28
C VAL A 242 -0.17 -9.91 17.81
N ALA A 243 0.44 -10.87 18.50
CA ALA A 243 0.53 -10.90 19.97
C ALA A 243 1.28 -9.68 20.51
N GLN A 244 2.39 -9.28 19.88
CA GLN A 244 3.13 -8.08 20.27
C GLN A 244 2.26 -6.82 20.24
N TYR A 245 1.41 -6.67 19.23
CA TYR A 245 0.45 -5.57 19.18
C TYR A 245 -0.59 -5.66 20.30
N ILE A 246 -1.19 -6.84 20.50
CA ILE A 246 -2.25 -7.04 21.50
C ILE A 246 -1.73 -6.74 22.90
N TYR A 247 -0.58 -7.31 23.27
CA TYR A 247 -0.02 -7.17 24.62
C TYR A 247 0.53 -5.77 24.95
N ARG A 248 0.80 -4.96 23.91
CA ARG A 248 1.13 -3.54 24.08
C ARG A 248 -0.11 -2.65 24.19
N THR A 249 -1.19 -3.04 23.53
CA THR A 249 -2.40 -2.19 23.40
C THR A 249 -3.41 -2.44 24.52
N TYR A 250 -3.56 -3.69 24.97
CA TYR A 250 -4.64 -4.10 25.86
C TYR A 250 -4.12 -4.60 27.21
N ASP A 251 -5.04 -4.79 28.17
CA ASP A 251 -4.76 -5.41 29.45
C ASP A 251 -4.47 -6.91 29.30
N SER A 252 -3.70 -7.48 30.24
CA SER A 252 -3.33 -8.90 30.22
C SER A 252 -4.52 -9.84 30.44
N ASP A 253 -5.63 -9.33 30.98
CA ASP A 253 -6.88 -10.05 31.18
C ASP A 253 -7.85 -9.94 29.99
N VAL A 254 -7.43 -9.33 28.87
CA VAL A 254 -8.28 -9.20 27.68
C VAL A 254 -8.70 -10.57 27.16
N LYS A 255 -10.00 -10.74 26.91
CA LYS A 255 -10.52 -11.96 26.28
C LYS A 255 -10.38 -11.85 24.77
N ILE A 256 -9.80 -12.87 24.13
CA ILE A 256 -9.56 -12.89 22.69
C ILE A 256 -10.48 -13.92 22.04
N TYR A 257 -11.23 -13.52 21.03
CA TYR A 257 -11.96 -14.45 20.16
C TYR A 257 -11.30 -14.51 18.78
N LEU A 258 -10.71 -15.65 18.45
CA LEU A 258 -10.10 -15.91 17.15
C LEU A 258 -11.10 -16.60 16.23
N ILE A 259 -11.53 -15.89 15.20
CA ILE A 259 -12.57 -16.30 14.25
C ILE A 259 -11.90 -16.62 12.91
N GLY A 260 -12.15 -17.80 12.35
CA GLY A 260 -11.63 -18.18 11.03
C GLY A 260 -12.00 -19.60 10.62
N ASP A 261 -11.47 -20.05 9.48
CA ASP A 261 -11.85 -21.32 8.84
C ASP A 261 -11.30 -22.59 9.52
N GLY A 262 -10.40 -22.42 10.49
CA GLY A 262 -9.78 -23.51 11.23
C GLY A 262 -8.54 -24.10 10.56
N GLY A 263 -7.99 -23.41 9.56
CA GLY A 263 -6.71 -23.71 8.94
C GLY A 263 -5.59 -23.88 9.99
N LYS A 264 -4.65 -24.78 9.71
CA LYS A 264 -3.55 -25.11 10.65
C LYS A 264 -2.77 -23.87 11.08
N TRP A 265 -2.58 -22.91 10.16
CA TRP A 265 -1.89 -21.67 10.47
C TRP A 265 -2.71 -20.76 11.39
N ILE A 266 -4.05 -20.75 11.28
CA ILE A 266 -4.94 -19.99 12.17
C ILE A 266 -4.92 -20.60 13.56
N LYS A 267 -5.11 -21.93 13.67
CA LYS A 267 -5.13 -22.63 14.97
C LYS A 267 -3.81 -22.50 15.73
N ALA A 268 -2.67 -22.34 15.04
CA ALA A 268 -1.39 -22.04 15.68
C ALA A 268 -1.37 -20.71 16.47
N GLY A 269 -2.34 -19.82 16.26
CA GLY A 269 -2.51 -18.62 17.07
C GLY A 269 -2.92 -18.93 18.52
N LEU A 270 -3.60 -20.05 18.76
CA LEU A 270 -4.01 -20.49 20.10
C LEU A 270 -2.81 -20.85 20.99
N ASP A 271 -1.70 -21.28 20.39
CA ASP A 271 -0.47 -21.61 21.11
C ASP A 271 0.32 -20.36 21.54
N ILE A 272 -0.02 -19.19 21.01
CA ILE A 272 0.74 -17.93 21.16
C ILE A 272 -0.09 -16.86 21.89
N LEU A 273 -1.40 -16.84 21.69
CA LEU A 273 -2.31 -15.82 22.25
C LEU A 273 -2.92 -16.30 23.57
N ASP A 274 -2.69 -15.53 24.64
CA ASP A 274 -3.29 -15.77 25.94
C ASP A 274 -4.80 -15.46 25.94
N ASN A 275 -5.58 -16.17 26.76
CA ASN A 275 -7.04 -15.99 26.89
C ASN A 275 -7.80 -16.07 25.54
N CYS A 276 -7.27 -16.86 24.60
CA CYS A 276 -7.80 -16.97 23.24
C CYS A 276 -8.75 -18.16 23.10
N THR A 277 -9.97 -17.86 22.63
CA THR A 277 -10.99 -18.85 22.27
C THR A 277 -11.20 -18.84 20.76
N TYR A 278 -11.00 -20.00 20.13
CA TYR A 278 -11.29 -20.15 18.71
C TYR A 278 -12.79 -20.28 18.46
N ILE A 279 -13.27 -19.67 17.38
CA ILE A 279 -14.63 -19.75 16.87
C ILE A 279 -14.55 -20.02 15.37
N LEU A 280 -15.26 -21.05 14.89
CA LEU A 280 -15.43 -21.27 13.47
C LEU A 280 -16.28 -20.13 12.88
N ASP A 281 -15.81 -19.48 11.81
CA ASP A 281 -16.59 -18.41 11.21
C ASP A 281 -17.87 -18.92 10.56
N ARG A 282 -18.88 -18.05 10.52
CA ARG A 282 -20.22 -18.41 10.06
C ARG A 282 -20.27 -18.86 8.60
N PHE A 283 -19.41 -18.33 7.74
CA PHE A 283 -19.42 -18.68 6.33
C PHE A 283 -18.92 -20.12 6.15
N HIS A 284 -17.82 -20.49 6.80
CA HIS A 284 -17.30 -21.85 6.77
C HIS A 284 -18.22 -22.83 7.50
N LEU A 285 -18.80 -22.46 8.65
CA LEU A 285 -19.84 -23.25 9.31
C LEU A 285 -21.00 -23.57 8.36
N GLU A 286 -21.57 -22.57 7.69
CA GLU A 286 -22.66 -22.76 6.73
C GLU A 286 -22.23 -23.67 5.57
N ARG A 287 -20.99 -23.51 5.07
CA ARG A 287 -20.43 -24.35 4.02
C ARG A 287 -20.34 -25.81 4.46
N TYR A 288 -19.89 -26.09 5.68
CA TYR A 288 -19.81 -27.45 6.21
C TYR A 288 -21.20 -28.06 6.47
N ILE A 289 -22.15 -27.29 7.01
CA ILE A 289 -23.55 -27.73 7.17
C ILE A 289 -24.15 -28.11 5.81
N ARG A 290 -23.92 -27.30 4.77
CA ARG A 290 -24.38 -27.60 3.40
C ARG A 290 -23.70 -28.82 2.81
N GLN A 291 -22.41 -29.03 3.10
CA GLN A 291 -21.71 -30.24 2.70
C GLN A 291 -22.33 -31.48 3.34
N ILE A 292 -22.68 -31.43 4.63
CA ILE A 292 -23.37 -32.54 5.31
C ILE A 292 -24.76 -32.75 4.71
N GLY A 293 -25.56 -31.70 4.59
CA GLY A 293 -26.97 -31.80 4.18
C GLY A 293 -27.26 -31.95 2.68
N LYS A 294 -26.29 -31.81 1.77
CA LYS A 294 -26.44 -31.98 0.30
C LYS A 294 -27.67 -31.26 -0.29
N GLU A 295 -27.86 -29.99 0.07
CA GLU A 295 -29.01 -29.16 -0.33
C GLU A 295 -30.38 -29.58 0.24
N ASN A 296 -30.46 -30.63 1.07
CA ASN A 296 -31.67 -30.99 1.77
C ASN A 296 -31.97 -29.96 2.87
N ILE A 297 -32.88 -29.04 2.57
CA ILE A 297 -33.27 -27.93 3.45
C ILE A 297 -33.77 -28.44 4.82
N LYS A 298 -34.42 -29.61 4.88
CA LYS A 298 -34.90 -30.16 6.17
C LYS A 298 -33.74 -30.62 7.04
N VAL A 299 -32.75 -31.30 6.46
CA VAL A 299 -31.53 -31.74 7.17
C VAL A 299 -30.73 -30.53 7.63
N ILE A 300 -30.49 -29.55 6.75
CA ILE A 300 -29.76 -28.32 7.07
C ILE A 300 -30.43 -27.57 8.23
N LYS A 301 -31.77 -27.45 8.22
CA LYS A 301 -32.52 -26.82 9.32
C LYS A 301 -32.41 -27.58 10.64
N ARG A 302 -32.38 -28.92 10.61
CA ARG A 302 -32.18 -29.75 11.81
C ARG A 302 -30.79 -29.53 12.39
N ILE A 303 -29.75 -29.60 11.56
CA ILE A 303 -28.36 -29.32 11.98
C ILE A 303 -28.25 -27.92 12.58
N HIS A 304 -28.87 -26.90 11.98
CA HIS A 304 -28.89 -25.56 12.58
C HIS A 304 -29.58 -25.48 13.94
N HIS A 305 -30.63 -26.28 14.16
CA HIS A 305 -31.33 -26.32 15.43
C HIS A 305 -30.47 -27.02 16.48
N GLU A 306 -29.92 -28.19 16.16
CA GLU A 306 -29.04 -28.98 17.04
C GLU A 306 -27.83 -28.16 17.50
N LEU A 307 -27.15 -27.48 16.58
CA LEU A 307 -26.01 -26.62 16.90
C LEU A 307 -26.39 -25.36 17.68
N ARG A 308 -27.64 -24.90 17.61
CA ARG A 308 -28.11 -23.73 18.39
C ARG A 308 -28.45 -24.12 19.82
N GLU A 309 -28.95 -25.33 20.03
CA GLU A 309 -29.31 -25.87 21.35
C GLU A 309 -28.13 -26.58 22.04
N ASP A 310 -26.91 -26.50 21.47
CA ASP A 310 -25.72 -27.24 21.91
C ASP A 310 -25.93 -28.78 22.00
N ASP A 311 -26.86 -29.33 21.21
CA ASP A 311 -27.15 -30.78 21.17
C ASP A 311 -26.23 -31.52 20.18
N TYR A 312 -24.97 -31.65 20.59
CA TYR A 312 -23.95 -32.35 19.81
C TYR A 312 -24.24 -33.83 19.57
N GLU A 313 -24.99 -34.48 20.46
CA GLU A 313 -25.30 -35.90 20.33
C GLU A 313 -26.34 -36.16 19.24
N THR A 314 -27.35 -35.31 19.14
CA THR A 314 -28.31 -35.38 18.03
C THR A 314 -27.65 -34.97 16.70
N PHE A 315 -26.78 -33.96 16.72
CA PHE A 315 -25.97 -33.59 15.54
C PHE A 315 -25.15 -34.76 15.00
N LYS A 316 -24.41 -35.47 15.87
CA LYS A 316 -23.62 -36.65 15.46
C LYS A 316 -24.49 -37.75 14.84
N LYS A 317 -25.68 -38.00 15.41
CA LYS A 317 -26.62 -38.99 14.85
C LYS A 317 -27.11 -38.59 13.46
N GLU A 318 -27.41 -37.31 13.24
CA GLU A 318 -27.78 -36.82 11.90
C GLU A 318 -26.61 -36.97 10.92
N VAL A 319 -25.37 -36.67 11.33
CA VAL A 319 -24.16 -36.90 10.53
C VAL A 319 -24.02 -38.38 10.14
N GLU A 320 -24.19 -39.32 11.08
CA GLU A 320 -24.16 -40.77 10.80
C GLU A 320 -25.27 -41.22 9.84
N ILE A 321 -26.46 -40.62 9.93
CA ILE A 321 -27.55 -40.84 8.97
C ILE A 321 -27.10 -40.36 7.58
N GLN A 322 -26.54 -39.17 7.46
CA GLN A 322 -26.07 -38.63 6.18
C GLN A 322 -24.93 -39.46 5.58
N ILE A 323 -24.00 -39.98 6.40
CA ILE A 323 -22.95 -40.89 5.94
C ILE A 323 -23.55 -42.18 5.37
N ARG A 324 -24.56 -42.77 6.04
CA ARG A 324 -25.22 -44.00 5.55
C ARG A 324 -26.05 -43.76 4.29
N MET A 325 -26.69 -42.60 4.16
CA MET A 325 -27.49 -42.25 2.98
C MET A 325 -26.64 -41.83 1.77
N HIS A 326 -25.44 -41.33 2.02
CA HIS A 326 -24.52 -40.79 1.03
C HIS A 326 -23.11 -41.34 1.23
N GLU A 327 -22.97 -42.66 1.14
CA GLU A 327 -21.69 -43.36 1.33
C GLU A 327 -20.60 -42.81 0.39
N GLU A 328 -20.98 -42.38 -0.81
CA GLU A 328 -20.08 -41.76 -1.80
C GLU A 328 -19.46 -40.44 -1.33
N ARG A 329 -20.00 -39.83 -0.26
CA ARG A 329 -19.57 -38.55 0.32
C ARG A 329 -19.06 -38.69 1.74
N LYS A 330 -18.86 -39.92 2.23
CA LYS A 330 -18.44 -40.19 3.61
C LYS A 330 -17.26 -39.32 4.04
N GLU A 331 -16.17 -39.31 3.27
CA GLU A 331 -14.97 -38.52 3.59
C GLU A 331 -15.25 -37.01 3.71
N VAL A 332 -16.11 -36.48 2.84
CA VAL A 332 -16.49 -35.05 2.87
C VAL A 332 -17.31 -34.75 4.12
N ILE A 333 -18.29 -35.60 4.43
CA ILE A 333 -19.20 -35.42 5.57
C ILE A 333 -18.44 -35.55 6.90
N GLU A 334 -17.58 -36.57 7.03
CA GLU A 334 -16.72 -36.76 8.21
C GLU A 334 -15.78 -35.57 8.39
N LYS A 335 -15.15 -35.11 7.30
CA LYS A 335 -14.30 -33.92 7.35
C LYS A 335 -15.10 -32.70 7.79
N SER A 336 -16.27 -32.42 7.20
CA SER A 336 -17.13 -31.30 7.62
C SER A 336 -17.50 -31.36 9.09
N CYS A 337 -17.82 -32.55 9.62
CA CYS A 337 -18.17 -32.75 11.03
C CYS A 337 -16.99 -32.51 11.98
N VAL A 338 -15.74 -32.73 11.57
CA VAL A 338 -14.56 -32.46 12.41
C VAL A 338 -14.25 -30.96 12.52
N TYR A 339 -14.69 -30.17 11.54
CA TYR A 339 -14.48 -28.72 11.53
C TYR A 339 -15.54 -27.96 12.35
N ILE A 340 -16.78 -28.46 12.36
CA ILE A 340 -17.89 -27.97 13.21
C ILE A 340 -17.65 -28.45 14.64
#